data_AF-T1HKG7-F1
#
_entry.id   AF-T1HKG7-F1
#
_cell.length_a   1.000
_cell.length_b   1.000
_cell.length_c   1.000
_cell.angle_alpha   90.00
_cell.angle_beta   90.00
_cell.angle_gamma   90.00
#
_symmetry.space_group_name_H-M   'P 1'
#
loop_
_entity.id
_entity.type
_entity.pdbx_description
1 polymer ?
#
loop_
_entity_poly.entity_id
_entity_poly.type
_entity_poly.pdbx_seq_one_letter_code
_entity_poly.pdbx_strand_id
1 'polypeptide(L)'
;MTITTVLMMKRVFGLSLRALQGFGDSIFKLIKLSLHCPDYSLLSKRAKDSDISIKTPTRGEISHLVMMEPARKVFGEGEWKVRQHGADRRRVWRKLHLAVDSVTHEIICADLSLSGTTDAQALPALINQTHRKIREASADGA
;
A
#
# COMPACT_ATOMS: atom_id res chain seq x y z
N MET A 1 -6.99 -19.46 -8.82
CA MET A 1 -6.91 -18.48 -9.94
C MET A 1 -7.92 -17.34 -9.83
N THR A 2 -9.16 -17.56 -9.38
CA THR A 2 -10.20 -16.50 -9.30
C THR A 2 -9.83 -15.35 -8.35
N ILE A 3 -9.36 -15.66 -7.13
CA ILE A 3 -9.04 -14.64 -6.11
C ILE A 3 -7.90 -13.72 -6.55
N THR A 4 -6.82 -14.28 -7.09
CA THR A 4 -5.67 -13.51 -7.60
C THR A 4 -6.10 -12.56 -8.72
N THR A 5 -6.93 -13.04 -9.66
CA THR A 5 -7.42 -12.24 -10.80
C THR A 5 -8.28 -11.07 -10.34
N VAL A 6 -9.20 -11.31 -9.39
CA VAL A 6 -10.05 -10.27 -8.81
C VAL A 6 -9.19 -9.24 -8.05
N LEU A 7 -8.21 -9.68 -7.27
CA LEU A 7 -7.29 -8.77 -6.58
C LEU A 7 -6.35 -8.01 -7.55
N MET A 8 -6.01 -8.56 -8.73
CA MET A 8 -5.33 -7.84 -9.79
C MET A 8 -6.20 -6.71 -10.33
N MET A 9 -7.48 -6.99 -10.64
CA MET A 9 -8.45 -5.96 -11.07
C MET A 9 -8.58 -4.84 -10.05
N LYS A 10 -8.62 -5.18 -8.75
CA LYS A 10 -8.60 -4.18 -7.67
C LYS A 10 -7.46 -3.18 -7.83
N ARG A 11 -6.27 -3.66 -8.15
CA ARG A 11 -5.04 -2.86 -8.19
C ARG A 11 -4.92 -2.09 -9.49
N VAL A 12 -5.35 -2.66 -10.62
CA VAL A 12 -5.40 -1.98 -11.93
C VAL A 12 -6.44 -0.86 -11.94
N PHE A 13 -7.64 -1.09 -11.42
CA PHE A 13 -8.75 -0.13 -11.45
C PHE A 13 -8.88 0.71 -10.17
N GLY A 14 -7.98 0.56 -9.20
CA GLY A 14 -8.02 1.32 -7.94
C GLY A 14 -9.26 1.07 -7.07
N LEU A 15 -9.95 -0.07 -7.22
CA LEU A 15 -11.22 -0.33 -6.56
C LEU A 15 -11.06 -0.65 -5.06
N SER A 16 -12.08 -0.28 -4.27
CA SER A 16 -12.25 -0.80 -2.90
C SER A 16 -12.69 -2.27 -2.94
N LEU A 17 -12.46 -3.05 -1.88
CA LEU A 17 -12.82 -4.48 -1.87
C LEU A 17 -14.33 -4.72 -2.03
N ARG A 18 -15.18 -3.82 -1.53
CA ARG A 18 -16.64 -3.90 -1.70
C ARG A 18 -17.06 -3.59 -3.13
N ALA A 19 -16.49 -2.54 -3.73
CA ALA A 19 -16.75 -2.19 -5.13
C ALA A 19 -16.27 -3.31 -6.08
N LEU A 20 -15.14 -3.93 -5.76
CA LEU A 20 -14.56 -5.03 -6.51
C LEU A 20 -15.46 -6.25 -6.58
N GLN A 21 -16.15 -6.58 -5.49
CA GLN A 21 -17.09 -7.70 -5.46
C GLN A 21 -18.20 -7.51 -6.50
N GLY A 22 -18.90 -6.38 -6.45
CA GLY A 22 -19.95 -6.07 -7.42
C GLY A 22 -19.45 -5.90 -8.85
N PHE A 23 -18.22 -5.38 -9.02
CA PHE A 23 -17.58 -5.27 -10.33
C PHE A 23 -17.27 -6.65 -10.93
N GLY A 24 -16.70 -7.57 -10.14
CA GLY A 24 -16.43 -8.94 -10.56
C GLY A 24 -17.70 -9.69 -10.95
N ASP A 25 -18.76 -9.54 -10.16
CA ASP A 25 -20.07 -10.12 -10.48
C ASP A 25 -20.66 -9.59 -11.79
N SER A 26 -20.51 -8.28 -12.03
CA SER A 26 -20.96 -7.65 -13.28
C SER A 26 -20.21 -8.20 -14.49
N ILE A 27 -18.89 -8.44 -14.37
CA ILE A 27 -18.10 -9.09 -15.42
C ILE A 27 -18.59 -10.51 -15.66
N PHE A 28 -18.74 -11.33 -14.60
CA PHE A 28 -19.19 -12.73 -14.74
C PHE A 28 -20.55 -12.82 -15.42
N LYS A 29 -21.48 -11.91 -15.07
CA LYS A 29 -22.77 -11.79 -15.74
C LYS A 29 -22.64 -11.43 -17.22
N LEU A 30 -21.76 -10.49 -17.56
CA LEU A 30 -21.53 -10.05 -18.94
C LEU A 30 -20.98 -11.16 -19.82
N ILE A 31 -20.04 -11.96 -19.30
CA ILE A 31 -19.43 -13.10 -20.01
C ILE A 31 -20.22 -14.41 -19.85
N LYS A 32 -21.43 -14.34 -19.29
CA LYS A 32 -22.36 -15.48 -19.10
C LYS A 32 -21.73 -16.66 -18.34
N LEU A 33 -20.83 -16.39 -17.40
CA LEU A 33 -20.29 -17.41 -16.50
C LEU A 33 -21.17 -17.52 -15.26
N SER A 34 -21.55 -18.74 -14.89
CA SER A 34 -22.28 -19.06 -13.65
C SER A 34 -21.33 -19.07 -12.44
N LEU A 35 -20.58 -17.98 -12.26
CA LEU A 35 -19.65 -17.78 -11.17
C LEU A 35 -20.03 -16.54 -10.37
N HIS A 36 -19.68 -16.54 -9.08
CA HIS A 36 -19.85 -15.41 -8.18
C HIS A 36 -18.49 -14.92 -7.68
N CYS A 37 -18.35 -13.61 -7.53
CA CYS A 37 -17.16 -13.02 -6.94
C CYS A 37 -17.08 -13.39 -5.45
N PRO A 38 -15.91 -13.82 -4.95
CA PRO A 38 -15.71 -14.03 -3.52
C PRO A 38 -16.05 -12.78 -2.70
N ASP A 39 -16.62 -12.97 -1.51
CA ASP A 39 -16.95 -11.87 -0.59
C ASP A 39 -15.70 -11.03 -0.23
N TYR A 40 -15.88 -9.73 -0.05
CA TYR A 40 -14.81 -8.79 0.29
C TYR A 40 -14.00 -9.21 1.52
N SER A 41 -14.62 -9.91 2.49
CA SER A 41 -13.94 -10.42 3.69
C SER A 41 -12.97 -11.56 3.33
N LEU A 42 -13.38 -12.45 2.42
CA LEU A 42 -12.54 -13.53 1.93
C LEU A 42 -11.39 -12.98 1.07
N LEU A 43 -11.68 -12.01 0.21
CA LEU A 43 -10.68 -11.29 -0.57
C LEU A 43 -9.67 -10.59 0.34
N SER A 44 -10.13 -9.92 1.40
CA SER A 44 -9.24 -9.25 2.38
C SER A 44 -8.32 -10.24 3.09
N LYS A 45 -8.84 -11.39 3.52
CA LYS A 45 -8.04 -12.42 4.21
C LYS A 45 -6.99 -12.99 3.26
N ARG A 46 -7.38 -13.31 2.03
CA ARG A 46 -6.50 -13.91 1.03
C ARG A 46 -5.49 -12.93 0.45
N ALA A 47 -5.81 -11.64 0.41
CA ALA A 47 -4.88 -10.60 -0.03
C ALA A 47 -3.61 -10.54 0.83
N LYS A 48 -3.67 -10.99 2.10
CA LYS A 48 -2.50 -11.06 2.99
C LYS A 48 -1.45 -12.06 2.48
N ASP A 49 -1.91 -13.20 1.98
CA ASP A 49 -1.04 -14.33 1.59
C ASP A 49 -0.85 -14.41 0.06
N SER A 50 -1.51 -13.53 -0.70
CA SER A 50 -1.42 -13.50 -2.16
C SER A 50 -0.31 -12.56 -2.58
N ASP A 51 0.78 -13.10 -3.14
CA ASP A 51 1.79 -12.29 -3.81
C ASP A 51 1.27 -11.82 -5.17
N ILE A 52 0.91 -10.54 -5.25
CA ILE A 52 0.32 -9.90 -6.43
C ILE A 52 1.31 -8.84 -6.89
N SER A 53 2.30 -9.30 -7.64
CA SER A 53 3.27 -8.43 -8.31
C SER A 53 2.66 -7.87 -9.59
N ILE A 54 2.13 -6.64 -9.51
CA ILE A 54 1.94 -5.81 -10.70
C ILE A 54 3.14 -4.88 -10.74
N LYS A 55 4.09 -5.18 -11.62
CA LYS A 55 5.20 -4.28 -11.89
C LYS A 55 4.62 -2.99 -12.46
N THR A 56 4.80 -1.88 -11.77
CA THR A 56 4.66 -0.57 -12.41
C THR A 56 5.67 -0.50 -13.55
N PRO A 57 5.32 0.09 -14.72
CA PRO A 57 6.28 0.25 -15.80
C PRO A 57 7.55 0.92 -15.27
N THR A 58 8.70 0.25 -15.38
CA THR A 58 9.97 0.82 -14.94
C THR A 58 10.38 1.92 -15.89
N ARG A 59 10.21 3.17 -15.48
CA ARG A 59 10.66 4.35 -16.23
C ARG A 59 12.16 4.59 -16.01
N GLY A 60 13.04 3.81 -16.64
CA GLY A 60 14.48 4.12 -16.70
C GLY A 60 15.14 4.56 -15.37
N GLU A 61 16.04 5.53 -15.45
CA GLU A 61 16.73 6.14 -14.30
C GLU A 61 15.79 7.02 -13.46
N ILE A 62 16.05 7.11 -12.15
CA ILE A 62 15.34 8.04 -11.25
C ILE A 62 16.06 9.40 -11.31
N SER A 63 15.31 10.44 -11.69
CA SER A 63 15.91 11.75 -11.96
C SER A 63 16.35 12.43 -10.67
N HIS A 64 15.46 12.52 -9.68
CA HIS A 64 15.79 13.06 -8.37
C HIS A 64 14.85 12.49 -7.33
N LEU A 65 15.38 11.63 -6.45
CA LEU A 65 14.63 10.93 -5.41
C LEU A 65 14.50 11.81 -4.17
N VAL A 66 13.26 12.20 -3.83
CA VAL A 66 12.96 12.95 -2.62
C VAL A 66 12.39 12.00 -1.58
N MET A 67 13.02 11.98 -0.41
CA MET A 67 12.62 11.17 0.74
C MET A 67 12.00 12.06 1.81
N MET A 68 10.88 11.60 2.38
CA MET A 68 10.14 12.32 3.41
C MET A 68 9.44 11.35 4.37
N GLU A 69 9.20 11.79 5.60
CA GLU A 69 8.28 11.18 6.58
C GLU A 69 6.93 11.92 6.68
N PRO A 70 6.08 11.96 5.64
CA PRO A 70 4.91 12.84 5.63
C PRO A 70 3.75 12.33 6.49
N ALA A 71 3.74 11.07 6.92
CA ALA A 71 2.57 10.49 7.56
C ALA A 71 2.89 9.59 8.76
N ARG A 72 2.21 9.87 9.88
CA ARG A 72 2.16 8.95 11.02
C ARG A 72 0.84 8.18 11.02
N LYS A 73 0.90 6.86 10.97
CA LYS A 73 -0.27 5.99 11.01
C LYS A 73 -0.54 5.52 12.44
N VAL A 74 -1.75 5.77 12.93
CA VAL A 74 -2.22 5.23 14.21
C VAL A 74 -2.77 3.83 14.00
N PHE A 75 -2.23 2.88 14.73
CA PHE A 75 -2.84 1.57 14.94
C PHE A 75 -3.35 1.49 16.37
N GLY A 76 -4.50 0.86 16.57
CA GLY A 76 -5.15 0.74 17.88
C GLY A 76 -6.57 1.28 17.85
N GLU A 77 -7.15 1.48 19.03
CA GLU A 77 -8.57 1.77 19.14
C GLU A 77 -8.88 3.22 18.79
N GLY A 78 -9.89 3.39 17.94
CA GLY A 78 -10.43 4.70 17.57
C GLY A 78 -11.02 5.42 18.78
N GLU A 79 -11.08 6.74 18.70
CA GLU A 79 -11.56 7.60 19.80
C GLU A 79 -12.97 7.27 20.24
N TRP A 80 -13.83 6.93 19.29
CA TRP A 80 -15.21 6.56 19.60
C TRP A 80 -15.27 5.27 20.45
N LYS A 81 -14.55 4.21 20.06
CA LYS A 81 -14.53 2.94 20.83
C LYS A 81 -14.03 3.18 22.25
N VAL A 82 -12.93 3.93 22.40
CA VAL A 82 -12.35 4.23 23.72
C VAL A 82 -13.32 5.03 24.60
N ARG A 83 -14.03 6.02 24.01
CA ARG A 83 -15.05 6.79 24.74
C ARG A 83 -16.22 5.95 25.21
N GLN A 84 -16.67 4.98 24.41
CA GLN A 84 -17.88 4.20 24.70
C GLN A 84 -17.60 2.98 25.59
N HIS A 85 -16.45 2.34 25.41
CA HIS A 85 -16.18 1.01 25.98
C HIS A 85 -14.87 0.94 26.77
N GLY A 86 -14.20 2.07 26.99
CA GLY A 86 -12.88 2.11 27.61
C GLY A 86 -11.77 1.66 26.65
N ALA A 87 -10.52 1.82 27.10
CA ALA A 87 -9.36 1.39 26.34
C ALA A 87 -9.01 -0.06 26.66
N ASP A 88 -8.99 -0.91 25.63
CA ASP A 88 -8.57 -2.32 25.73
C ASP A 88 -7.25 -2.55 24.97
N ARG A 89 -6.96 -1.76 23.92
CA ARG A 89 -5.67 -1.82 23.19
C ARG A 89 -5.00 -0.47 23.06
N ARG A 90 -3.71 -0.44 23.38
CA ARG A 90 -2.87 0.77 23.28
C ARG A 90 -2.74 1.25 21.82
N ARG A 91 -2.83 2.57 21.63
CA ARG A 91 -2.49 3.21 20.36
C ARG A 91 -0.98 3.21 20.14
N VAL A 92 -0.58 2.79 18.95
CA VAL A 92 0.81 2.78 18.48
C VAL A 92 0.88 3.60 17.20
N TRP A 93 1.83 4.53 17.18
CA TRP A 93 2.14 5.32 15.99
C TRP A 93 3.21 4.60 15.17
N ARG A 94 3.06 4.62 13.85
CA ARG A 94 4.09 4.21 12.89
C ARG A 94 4.43 5.35 11.95
N LYS A 95 5.67 5.42 11.49
CA LYS A 95 6.15 6.41 10.52
C LYS A 95 6.09 5.80 9.12
N LEU A 96 5.51 6.53 8.17
CA LEU A 96 5.52 6.17 6.76
C LEU A 96 6.60 6.99 6.06
N HIS A 97 7.60 6.28 5.56
CA HIS A 97 8.68 6.80 4.72
C HIS A 97 8.27 6.66 3.27
N LEU A 98 8.30 7.74 2.51
CA LEU A 98 8.04 7.72 1.07
C LEU A 98 9.24 8.28 0.33
N ALA A 99 9.66 7.57 -0.72
CA ALA A 99 10.65 8.05 -1.67
C ALA A 99 9.96 8.26 -3.03
N VAL A 100 10.00 9.48 -3.54
CA VAL A 100 9.25 9.90 -4.74
C VAL A 100 10.23 10.49 -5.75
N ASP A 101 10.06 10.18 -7.03
CA ASP A 101 10.77 10.91 -8.09
C ASP A 101 10.14 12.30 -8.22
N SER A 102 10.92 13.36 -7.96
CA SER A 102 10.43 14.74 -7.98
C SER A 102 9.98 15.23 -9.35
N VAL A 103 10.41 14.59 -10.43
CA VAL A 103 10.03 14.95 -11.81
C VAL A 103 8.74 14.27 -12.22
N THR A 104 8.64 12.95 -11.98
CA THR A 104 7.47 12.18 -12.42
C THR A 104 6.37 12.11 -11.37
N HIS A 105 6.67 12.50 -10.14
CA HIS A 105 5.83 12.31 -8.94
C HIS A 105 5.47 10.85 -8.66
N GLU A 106 6.23 9.90 -9.22
CA GLU A 106 6.03 8.48 -8.96
C GLU A 106 6.62 8.09 -7.60
N ILE A 107 5.84 7.38 -6.79
CA ILE A 107 6.34 6.75 -5.57
C ILE A 107 7.24 5.58 -5.99
N ILE A 108 8.52 5.66 -5.64
CA ILE A 108 9.54 4.67 -5.99
C ILE A 108 9.67 3.62 -4.89
N CYS A 109 9.73 4.06 -3.64
CA CYS A 109 9.87 3.19 -2.46
C CYS A 109 8.95 3.68 -1.35
N ALA A 110 8.50 2.75 -0.50
CA ALA A 110 7.72 3.08 0.68
C ALA A 110 8.06 2.13 1.82
N ASP A 111 8.30 2.64 3.03
CA ASP A 111 8.55 1.82 4.21
C ASP A 111 7.76 2.32 5.43
N LEU A 112 7.45 1.41 6.36
CA LEU A 112 6.57 1.66 7.49
C LEU A 112 7.23 1.23 8.80
N SER A 113 7.92 2.16 9.44
CA SER A 113 8.73 1.92 10.64
C SER A 113 7.98 2.18 11.96
N LEU A 114 8.60 1.81 13.08
CA LEU A 114 8.08 2.16 14.42
C LEU A 114 8.34 3.64 14.72
N SER A 115 7.57 4.21 15.65
CA SER A 115 7.68 5.63 16.01
C SER A 115 9.05 6.08 16.50
N GLY A 116 9.86 5.17 17.05
CA GLY A 116 11.21 5.45 17.54
C GLY A 116 12.32 5.31 16.49
N THR A 117 12.00 4.87 15.27
CA THR A 117 12.99 4.72 14.20
C THR A 117 13.30 6.08 13.59
N THR A 118 14.59 6.40 13.43
CA THR A 118 15.05 7.62 12.74
C THR A 118 15.11 7.41 11.23
N ASP A 119 15.17 8.50 10.46
CA ASP A 119 15.24 8.44 9.00
C ASP A 119 16.49 7.72 8.53
N ALA A 120 17.63 8.00 9.17
CA ALA A 120 18.89 7.32 8.89
C ALA A 120 18.79 5.80 9.11
N GLN A 121 17.99 5.34 10.08
CA GLN A 121 17.77 3.92 10.33
C GLN A 121 16.84 3.27 9.32
N ALA A 122 15.84 3.99 8.80
CA ALA A 122 14.90 3.48 7.80
C ALA A 122 15.48 3.52 6.37
N LEU A 123 16.44 4.41 6.11
CA LEU A 123 17.00 4.68 4.80
C LEU A 123 17.49 3.43 4.03
N PRO A 124 18.26 2.50 4.63
CA PRO A 124 18.73 1.32 3.90
C PRO A 124 17.57 0.41 3.47
N ALA A 125 16.58 0.21 4.35
CA ALA A 125 15.41 -0.62 4.06
C ALA A 125 14.53 0.01 2.97
N LEU A 126 14.46 1.34 2.92
CA LEU A 126 13.72 2.08 1.91
C LEU A 126 14.40 2.02 0.53
N ILE A 127 15.69 2.37 0.44
CA ILE A 127 16.41 2.44 -0.85
C ILE A 127 16.62 1.06 -1.47
N ASN A 128 16.81 0.01 -0.66
CA ASN A 128 17.00 -1.35 -1.18
C ASN A 128 15.77 -1.92 -1.92
N GLN A 129 14.62 -1.25 -1.87
CA GLN A 129 13.43 -1.63 -2.64
C GLN A 129 13.55 -1.28 -4.12
N THR A 130 14.49 -0.41 -4.51
CA THR A 130 14.74 -0.05 -5.91
C THR A 130 16.13 -0.48 -6.36
N HIS A 131 16.21 -1.02 -7.58
CA HIS A 131 17.46 -1.32 -8.27
C HIS A 131 17.73 -0.34 -9.42
N ARG A 132 16.91 0.71 -9.55
CA ARG A 132 17.09 1.76 -10.57
C ARG A 132 18.27 2.64 -10.15
N LYS A 133 19.03 3.13 -11.14
CA LYS A 133 20.03 4.18 -10.90
C LYS A 133 19.33 5.44 -10.38
N ILE A 134 19.92 6.07 -9.37
CA ILE A 134 19.46 7.32 -8.77
C ILE A 134 20.51 8.36 -9.12
N ARG A 135 20.11 9.40 -9.86
CA ARG A 135 21.03 10.48 -10.26
C ARG A 135 21.31 11.44 -9.10
N GLU A 136 20.27 11.76 -8.35
CA GLU A 136 20.32 12.68 -7.21
C GLU A 136 19.31 12.23 -6.14
N ALA A 137 19.61 12.45 -4.87
CA ALA A 137 18.69 12.18 -3.77
C ALA A 137 18.72 13.30 -2.74
N SER A 138 17.54 13.69 -2.26
CA SER A 138 17.34 14.67 -1.18
C SER A 138 16.48 14.07 -0.07
N ALA A 139 16.77 14.43 1.17
CA ALA A 139 15.97 14.12 2.34
C ALA A 139 15.78 15.38 3.17
N ASP A 140 14.69 15.46 3.92
CA ASP A 140 14.32 16.62 4.75
C ASP A 140 15.19 16.80 6.01
N GLY A 141 16.16 15.92 6.25
CA GLY A 141 17.24 16.12 7.22
C GLY A 141 16.72 16.34 8.64
N ALA A 142 16.52 15.24 9.38
CA ALA A 142 16.37 15.28 10.83
C ALA A 142 17.70 15.59 11.53
#